data_AF-A0A7J0EH03-F1
#
_entry.id   AF-A0A7J0EH03-F1
#
_cell.length_a   1.000
_cell.length_b   1.000
_cell.length_c   1.000
_cell.angle_alpha   90.00
_cell.angle_beta   90.00
_cell.angle_gamma   90.00
#
_symmetry.space_group_name_H-M   'P 1'
#
loop_
_entity.id
_entity.type
_entity.pdbx_description
1 polymer ?
#
loop_
_entity_poly.entity_id
_entity_poly.type
_entity_poly.pdbx_seq_one_letter_code
_entity_poly.pdbx_strand_id
1 'polypeptide(L)'
;MSLDADIERSSRVATGAFLFLADLVRKIKIPVLVDFIRAESYGSGTVSNGAPRISFDLKIDIQGKHVILVEDIVDTGNTLSCLITHLKSKGASSISVCTLLDKPARRKVNFELVGKGKYYCGFECPDYFVVGYGFDLAELYRNLPYVGVLKPELYK
;
A
#
# COMPACT_ATOMS: atom_id res chain seq x y z
N MET A 1 26.94 -4.77 28.94
CA MET A 1 26.68 -4.34 27.55
C MET A 1 25.21 -3.95 27.50
N SER A 2 24.92 -2.67 27.75
CA SER A 2 23.55 -2.17 27.91
C SER A 2 22.86 -2.06 26.56
N LEU A 3 21.83 -2.87 26.38
CA LEU A 3 20.85 -2.74 25.30
C LEU A 3 19.77 -1.78 25.77
N ASP A 4 20.03 -0.48 25.82
CA ASP A 4 19.00 0.53 26.09
C ASP A 4 19.49 1.91 25.62
N ALA A 5 18.90 2.43 24.54
CA ALA A 5 18.64 3.85 24.22
C ALA A 5 18.48 4.12 22.71
N ASP A 6 19.02 3.28 21.82
CA ASP A 6 19.06 3.61 20.37
C ASP A 6 17.86 3.08 19.53
N ILE A 7 16.93 2.33 20.13
CA ILE A 7 15.77 1.76 19.41
C ILE A 7 14.57 2.75 19.34
N GLU A 8 14.63 3.91 20.01
CA GLU A 8 13.60 4.95 19.88
C GLU A 8 13.71 5.79 18.60
N ARG A 9 14.78 5.63 17.80
CA ARG A 9 14.88 6.27 16.48
C ARG A 9 14.19 5.45 15.40
N SER A 10 12.87 5.59 15.31
CA SER A 10 12.06 5.46 14.08
C SER A 10 12.44 4.26 13.19
N SER A 11 12.27 3.02 13.67
CA SER A 11 12.21 1.84 12.81
C SER A 11 10.88 1.81 12.05
N ARG A 12 10.63 2.84 11.24
CA ARG A 12 9.49 2.90 10.32
C ARG A 12 9.77 1.90 9.21
N VAL A 13 9.11 0.75 9.27
CA VAL A 13 9.15 -0.21 8.17
C VAL A 13 8.40 0.42 6.99
N ALA A 14 9.05 0.51 5.84
CA ALA A 14 8.46 1.07 4.63
C ALA A 14 7.22 0.26 4.22
N THR A 15 6.10 0.97 3.94
CA THR A 15 4.83 0.55 3.31
C THR A 15 4.23 -0.78 3.80
N GLY A 16 2.98 -0.80 4.27
CA GLY A 16 2.31 -2.05 4.68
C GLY A 16 2.33 -3.17 3.63
N ALA A 17 2.42 -2.82 2.34
CA ALA A 17 2.56 -3.76 1.22
C ALA A 17 3.87 -4.58 1.18
N PHE A 18 4.91 -4.27 1.97
CA PHE A 18 6.24 -4.84 1.75
C PHE A 18 6.31 -6.37 1.93
N LEU A 19 5.57 -6.95 2.88
CA LEU A 19 5.53 -8.40 3.08
C LEU A 19 4.84 -9.09 1.89
N PHE A 20 3.69 -8.56 1.49
CA PHE A 20 2.96 -9.06 0.32
C PHE A 20 3.80 -8.94 -0.95
N LEU A 21 4.47 -7.80 -1.16
CA LEU A 21 5.39 -7.58 -2.26
C LEU A 21 6.53 -8.63 -2.24
N ALA A 22 7.19 -8.82 -1.11
CA ALA A 22 8.29 -9.78 -0.98
C ALA A 22 7.86 -11.22 -1.33
N ASP A 23 6.66 -11.62 -0.93
CA ASP A 23 6.09 -12.92 -1.30
C ASP A 23 5.70 -12.97 -2.78
N LEU A 24 5.09 -11.91 -3.31
CA LEU A 24 4.66 -11.82 -4.70
C LEU A 24 5.84 -11.88 -5.67
N VAL A 25 6.90 -11.07 -5.45
CA VAL A 25 8.04 -11.03 -6.38
C VAL A 25 8.76 -12.38 -6.47
N ARG A 26 8.81 -13.16 -5.38
CA ARG A 26 9.37 -14.52 -5.36
C ARG A 26 8.58 -15.51 -6.21
N LYS A 27 7.32 -15.21 -6.53
CA LYS A 27 6.46 -16.05 -7.39
C LYS A 27 6.46 -15.60 -8.85
N ILE A 28 6.95 -14.40 -9.17
CA ILE A 28 7.04 -13.90 -10.54
C ILE A 28 8.22 -14.57 -11.25
N LYS A 29 7.94 -15.21 -12.39
CA LYS A 29 8.93 -16.01 -13.14
C LYS A 29 9.68 -15.24 -14.22
N ILE A 30 9.35 -13.97 -14.41
CA ILE A 30 10.00 -13.09 -15.38
C ILE A 30 10.88 -12.06 -14.65
N PRO A 31 11.91 -11.51 -15.29
CA PRO A 31 12.68 -10.42 -14.70
C PRO A 31 11.78 -9.23 -14.36
N VAL A 32 11.91 -8.73 -13.13
CA VAL A 32 11.18 -7.56 -12.65
C VAL A 32 12.13 -6.58 -11.99
N LEU A 33 11.85 -5.29 -12.17
CA LEU A 33 12.44 -4.24 -11.37
C LEU A 33 11.47 -3.91 -10.24
N VAL A 34 12.02 -3.69 -9.04
CA VAL A 34 11.24 -3.37 -7.85
C VAL A 34 11.70 -2.01 -7.36
N ASP A 35 10.73 -1.13 -7.11
CA ASP A 35 10.93 0.18 -6.53
C ASP A 35 9.78 0.49 -5.56
N PHE A 36 9.98 1.47 -4.69
CA PHE A 36 9.01 1.86 -3.68
C PHE A 36 8.53 3.28 -3.94
N ILE A 37 7.23 3.50 -3.78
CA ILE A 37 6.59 4.82 -3.83
C ILE A 37 5.69 4.96 -2.61
N ARG A 38 5.61 6.17 -2.06
CA ARG A 38 4.78 6.45 -0.88
C ARG A 38 3.97 7.72 -1.07
N ALA A 39 2.65 7.60 -0.91
CA ALA A 39 1.77 8.74 -0.75
C ALA A 39 1.35 8.90 0.72
N GLU A 40 1.29 10.13 1.21
CA GLU A 40 0.85 10.47 2.55
C GLU A 40 -0.39 11.37 2.49
N SER A 41 -1.38 11.10 3.34
CA SER A 41 -2.52 12.00 3.54
C SER A 41 -2.15 13.07 4.56
N TYR A 42 -2.67 14.29 4.40
CA TYR A 42 -2.56 15.32 5.44
C TYR A 42 -3.53 15.03 6.59
N GLY A 43 -3.02 15.08 7.82
CA GLY A 43 -3.82 15.06 9.04
C GLY A 43 -3.31 14.03 10.06
N SER A 44 -2.84 14.51 11.21
CA SER A 44 -2.72 13.70 12.42
C SER A 44 -4.13 13.48 12.98
N GLY A 45 -4.89 12.53 12.42
CA GLY A 45 -6.26 12.21 12.84
C GLY A 45 -7.01 11.32 11.84
N THR A 46 -8.17 10.81 12.24
CA THR A 46 -9.01 9.88 11.45
C THR A 46 -9.79 10.53 10.29
N VAL A 47 -9.54 11.82 10.01
CA VAL A 47 -10.23 12.59 8.97
C VAL A 47 -9.20 13.14 7.99
N SER A 48 -9.09 12.51 6.82
CA SER A 48 -8.27 12.98 5.70
C SER A 48 -8.99 14.11 4.96
N ASN A 49 -8.61 15.37 5.22
CA ASN A 49 -9.20 16.55 4.56
C ASN A 49 -8.41 17.06 3.33
N GLY A 50 -7.30 16.41 2.97
CA GLY A 50 -6.50 16.74 1.80
C GLY A 50 -6.29 15.54 0.88
N ALA A 51 -6.19 15.79 -0.43
CA ALA A 51 -5.75 14.78 -1.38
C ALA A 51 -4.36 14.25 -0.98
N PRO A 52 -4.11 12.93 -1.03
CA PRO A 52 -2.79 12.38 -0.75
C PRO A 52 -1.73 13.00 -1.66
N ARG A 53 -0.51 13.20 -1.13
CA ARG A 53 0.64 13.71 -1.90
C ARG A 53 1.76 12.67 -1.93
N ILE A 54 2.55 12.66 -2.99
CA ILE A 54 3.75 11.83 -3.06
C ILE A 54 4.78 12.37 -2.06
N SER A 55 5.23 11.50 -1.16
CA SER A 55 6.21 11.79 -0.10
C SER A 55 7.56 11.11 -0.35
N PHE A 56 7.55 10.02 -1.13
CA PHE A 56 8.73 9.31 -1.59
C PHE A 56 8.44 8.80 -2.99
N ASP A 57 9.26 9.19 -3.95
CA ASP A 57 9.04 8.95 -5.37
C ASP A 57 10.00 7.88 -5.91
N LEU A 58 9.64 7.32 -7.07
CA LEU A 58 10.42 6.32 -7.79
C LEU A 58 11.81 6.84 -8.16
N LYS A 59 12.79 5.95 -8.04
CA LYS A 59 14.16 6.12 -8.52
C LYS A 59 14.34 5.58 -9.94
N ILE A 60 13.55 4.58 -10.32
CA ILE A 60 13.60 3.95 -11.63
C ILE A 60 12.72 4.73 -12.61
N ASP A 61 13.23 4.95 -13.82
CA ASP A 61 12.44 5.51 -14.92
C ASP A 61 11.42 4.49 -15.44
N ILE A 62 10.16 4.92 -15.50
CA ILE A 62 9.01 4.11 -15.92
C ILE A 62 8.39 4.59 -17.24
N GLN A 63 9.00 5.56 -17.92
CA GLN A 63 8.51 6.03 -19.20
C GLN A 63 8.43 4.89 -20.21
N GLY A 64 7.25 4.70 -20.80
CA GLY A 64 7.01 3.62 -21.76
C GLY A 64 6.98 2.22 -21.15
N LYS A 65 6.91 2.08 -19.82
CA LYS A 65 6.95 0.77 -19.13
C LYS A 65 5.57 0.32 -18.64
N HIS A 66 5.42 -0.98 -18.47
CA HIS A 66 4.27 -1.59 -17.80
C HIS A 66 4.54 -1.69 -16.30
N VAL A 67 3.69 -1.05 -15.50
CA VAL A 67 3.85 -0.97 -14.04
C VAL A 67 2.76 -1.81 -13.36
N ILE A 68 3.14 -2.53 -12.31
CA ILE A 68 2.21 -3.18 -11.38
C ILE A 68 2.37 -2.46 -10.05
N LEU A 69 1.35 -1.72 -9.64
CA LEU A 69 1.29 -1.12 -8.31
C LEU A 69 0.80 -2.18 -7.32
N VAL A 70 1.65 -2.50 -6.34
CA VAL A 70 1.35 -3.51 -5.31
C VAL A 70 0.96 -2.81 -4.02
N GLU A 71 -0.26 -3.08 -3.56
CA GLU A 71 -0.85 -2.51 -2.33
C GLU A 71 -1.17 -3.64 -1.35
N ASP A 72 -1.09 -3.36 -0.04
CA ASP A 72 -1.61 -4.27 0.97
C ASP A 72 -3.15 -4.22 1.00
N ILE A 73 -3.73 -3.02 1.03
CA ILE A 73 -5.17 -2.83 1.07
C ILE A 73 -5.64 -1.66 0.21
N VAL A 74 -6.71 -1.88 -0.55
CA VAL A 74 -7.44 -0.79 -1.20
C VAL A 74 -8.74 -0.54 -0.44
N ASP A 75 -8.79 0.63 0.19
CA ASP A 75 -9.89 1.07 1.03
C ASP A 75 -10.73 2.16 0.31
N THR A 76 -10.69 3.41 0.77
CA THR A 76 -11.36 4.54 0.11
C THR A 76 -10.95 4.75 -1.35
N GLY A 77 -9.75 4.31 -1.75
CA GLY A 77 -9.20 4.48 -3.09
C GLY A 77 -8.41 5.77 -3.31
N ASN A 78 -8.36 6.69 -2.34
CA ASN A 78 -7.71 8.00 -2.50
C ASN A 78 -6.21 7.88 -2.79
N THR A 79 -5.49 7.08 -2.00
CA THR A 79 -4.06 6.81 -2.18
C THR A 79 -3.81 6.20 -3.55
N LEU A 80 -4.59 5.16 -3.90
CA LEU A 80 -4.48 4.47 -5.17
C LEU A 80 -4.70 5.41 -6.36
N SER A 81 -5.74 6.24 -6.32
CA SER A 81 -6.03 7.23 -7.37
C SER A 81 -4.91 8.26 -7.54
N CYS A 82 -4.32 8.72 -6.43
CA CYS A 82 -3.16 9.61 -6.44
C CYS A 82 -1.96 8.95 -7.12
N LEU A 83 -1.63 7.71 -6.71
CA LEU A 83 -0.51 6.96 -7.26
C LEU A 83 -0.69 6.66 -8.75
N ILE A 84 -1.88 6.22 -9.18
CA ILE A 84 -2.18 5.98 -10.60
C ILE A 84 -1.98 7.26 -11.42
N THR A 85 -2.49 8.39 -10.94
CA THR A 85 -2.35 9.69 -11.62
C THR A 85 -0.89 10.09 -11.75
N HIS A 86 -0.12 9.94 -10.66
CA HIS A 86 1.30 10.25 -10.64
C HIS A 86 2.09 9.36 -11.62
N LEU A 87 1.92 8.05 -11.55
CA LEU A 87 2.59 7.09 -12.44
C LEU A 87 2.22 7.31 -13.92
N LYS A 88 0.96 7.68 -14.20
CA LYS A 88 0.51 8.06 -15.55
C LYS A 88 1.25 9.30 -16.04
N SER A 89 1.40 10.33 -15.20
CA SER A 89 2.13 11.56 -15.56
C SER A 89 3.62 11.30 -15.83
N LYS A 90 4.20 10.27 -15.22
CA LYS A 90 5.55 9.78 -15.51
C LYS A 90 5.68 8.95 -16.79
N GLY A 91 4.60 8.79 -17.55
CA GLY A 91 4.62 8.16 -18.86
C GLY A 91 4.53 6.63 -18.86
N ALA A 92 4.01 6.00 -17.80
CA ALA A 92 3.74 4.57 -17.80
C ALA A 92 2.80 4.17 -18.96
N SER A 93 3.15 3.12 -19.70
CA SER A 93 2.32 2.61 -20.82
C SER A 93 1.07 1.86 -20.33
N SER A 94 1.17 1.18 -19.19
CA SER A 94 0.01 0.63 -18.50
C SER A 94 0.26 0.54 -17.01
N ILE A 95 -0.80 0.66 -16.22
CA ILE A 95 -0.74 0.50 -14.77
C ILE A 95 -1.75 -0.56 -14.36
N SER A 96 -1.25 -1.70 -13.92
CA SER A 96 -2.04 -2.70 -13.20
C SER A 96 -1.97 -2.44 -11.70
N VAL A 97 -2.97 -2.90 -10.96
CA VAL A 97 -3.01 -2.84 -9.51
C VAL A 97 -3.14 -4.26 -8.99
N CYS A 98 -2.30 -4.62 -8.03
CA CYS A 98 -2.39 -5.89 -7.33
C CYS A 98 -2.51 -5.59 -5.84
N THR A 99 -3.63 -5.97 -5.23
CA THR A 99 -3.86 -5.76 -3.80
C THR A 99 -4.12 -7.07 -3.09
N LEU A 100 -3.62 -7.18 -1.85
CA LEU A 100 -3.96 -8.32 -1.01
C LEU A 100 -5.42 -8.25 -0.56
N LEU A 101 -5.87 -7.11 -0.04
CA LEU A 101 -7.25 -6.90 0.42
C LEU A 101 -7.94 -5.75 -0.33
N ASP A 102 -9.18 -5.94 -0.75
CA ASP A 102 -10.04 -4.86 -1.25
C ASP A 102 -11.24 -4.68 -0.33
N LYS A 103 -11.62 -3.43 -0.05
CA LYS A 103 -12.82 -3.07 0.71
C LYS A 103 -13.79 -2.25 -0.15
N PRO A 104 -14.55 -2.88 -1.06
CA PRO A 104 -15.48 -2.18 -1.94
C PRO A 104 -16.48 -1.32 -1.17
N ALA A 105 -16.96 -1.78 -0.01
CA ALA A 105 -17.93 -1.06 0.83
C ALA A 105 -17.42 0.29 1.37
N ARG A 106 -16.09 0.52 1.41
CA ARG A 106 -15.49 1.78 1.87
C ARG A 106 -15.07 2.71 0.73
N ARG A 107 -15.27 2.31 -0.52
CA ARG A 107 -14.85 3.05 -1.71
C ARG A 107 -15.45 4.46 -1.72
N LYS A 108 -14.61 5.47 -1.87
CA LYS A 108 -15.03 6.89 -1.99
C LYS A 108 -14.67 7.51 -3.33
N VAL A 109 -13.66 6.97 -4.00
CA VAL A 109 -13.24 7.46 -5.32
C VAL A 109 -13.17 6.31 -6.31
N ASN A 110 -13.66 6.58 -7.51
CA ASN A 110 -13.44 5.72 -8.66
C ASN A 110 -12.03 5.98 -9.19
N PHE A 111 -11.35 4.91 -9.60
CA PHE A 111 -10.04 4.97 -10.23
C PHE A 111 -10.09 4.15 -11.51
N GLU A 112 -9.43 4.64 -12.54
CA GLU A 112 -9.33 3.97 -13.83
C GLU A 112 -7.94 3.41 -14.03
N LEU A 113 -7.86 2.17 -14.51
CA LEU A 113 -6.59 1.58 -14.90
C LEU A 113 -6.08 2.21 -16.19
N VAL A 114 -4.76 2.27 -16.33
CA VAL A 114 -4.11 2.88 -17.50
C VAL A 114 -3.74 1.80 -18.51
N GLY A 115 -4.09 2.03 -19.77
CA GLY A 115 -3.76 1.14 -20.89
C GLY A 115 -4.40 -0.24 -20.73
N LYS A 116 -3.60 -1.31 -20.88
CA LYS A 116 -4.04 -2.71 -20.66
C LYS A 116 -3.91 -3.16 -19.20
N GLY A 117 -3.95 -2.21 -18.26
CA GLY A 117 -3.87 -2.48 -16.84
C GLY A 117 -4.96 -3.44 -16.36
N LYS A 118 -4.63 -4.27 -15.37
CA LYS A 118 -5.58 -5.18 -14.73
C LYS A 118 -5.66 -4.92 -13.23
N TYR A 119 -6.82 -5.21 -12.64
CA TYR A 119 -7.02 -5.19 -11.19
C TYR A 119 -6.97 -6.63 -10.67
N TYR A 120 -5.96 -6.94 -9.87
CA TYR A 120 -5.80 -8.24 -9.22
C TYR A 120 -6.11 -8.05 -7.73
N CYS A 121 -7.15 -8.72 -7.27
CA CYS A 121 -7.55 -8.75 -5.86
C CYS A 121 -7.25 -10.13 -5.28
N GLY A 122 -6.55 -10.16 -4.14
CA GLY A 122 -6.36 -11.38 -3.37
C GLY A 122 -7.65 -11.80 -2.67
N PHE A 123 -8.17 -10.93 -1.81
CA PHE A 123 -9.38 -11.18 -1.04
C PHE A 123 -10.24 -9.92 -0.89
N GLU A 124 -11.55 -10.09 -1.00
CA GLU A 124 -12.50 -9.04 -0.59
C GLU A 124 -12.67 -9.07 0.93
N CYS A 125 -12.65 -7.89 1.55
CA CYS A 125 -12.75 -7.70 2.98
C CYS A 125 -13.94 -6.78 3.31
N PRO A 126 -14.82 -7.16 4.26
CA PRO A 126 -15.80 -6.24 4.83
C PRO A 126 -15.12 -5.07 5.58
N ASP A 127 -15.91 -4.13 6.11
CA ASP A 127 -15.39 -3.02 6.92
C ASP A 127 -14.95 -3.47 8.33
N TYR A 128 -13.88 -4.26 8.38
CA TYR A 128 -13.21 -4.69 9.60
C TYR A 128 -11.86 -4.01 9.76
N PHE A 129 -11.49 -3.68 11.00
CA PHE A 129 -10.13 -3.25 11.29
C PHE A 129 -9.22 -4.48 11.31
N VAL A 130 -8.28 -4.57 10.36
CA VAL A 130 -7.39 -5.74 10.20
C VAL A 130 -5.95 -5.37 10.56
N VAL A 131 -5.23 -6.32 11.13
CA VAL A 131 -3.79 -6.21 11.46
C VAL A 131 -3.06 -7.48 11.05
N GLY A 132 -1.72 -7.40 10.99
CA GLY A 132 -0.89 -8.54 10.62
C GLY A 132 -0.54 -8.57 9.14
N TYR A 133 0.50 -9.32 8.79
CA TYR A 133 0.99 -9.47 7.42
C TYR A 133 1.19 -8.11 6.70
N GLY A 134 1.74 -7.14 7.43
CA GLY A 134 2.01 -5.79 6.94
C GLY A 134 1.01 -4.74 7.41
N PHE A 135 -0.24 -5.13 7.72
CA PHE A 135 -1.24 -4.24 8.31
C PHE A 135 -0.88 -3.92 9.77
N ASP A 136 -1.14 -2.67 10.19
CA ASP A 136 -0.77 -2.18 11.52
C ASP A 136 -1.88 -1.44 12.26
N LEU A 137 -1.66 -1.33 13.58
CA LEU A 137 -2.21 -0.27 14.40
C LEU A 137 -1.03 0.37 15.15
N ALA A 138 -0.80 1.65 14.95
CA ALA A 138 0.30 2.39 15.58
C ALA A 138 1.66 1.70 15.39
N GLU A 139 1.94 1.23 14.17
CA GLU A 139 3.16 0.50 13.78
C GLU A 139 3.33 -0.89 14.42
N LEU A 140 2.38 -1.35 15.22
CA LEU A 140 2.39 -2.68 15.80
C LEU A 140 1.72 -3.71 14.88
N TYR A 141 1.94 -5.00 15.19
CA TYR A 141 1.29 -6.16 14.55
C TYR A 141 1.73 -6.50 13.12
N ARG A 142 2.44 -5.62 12.39
CA ARG A 142 2.87 -5.89 10.99
C ARG A 142 3.54 -7.26 10.80
N ASN A 143 4.26 -7.73 11.81
CA ASN A 143 5.07 -8.96 11.78
C ASN A 143 4.26 -10.26 11.98
N LEU A 144 2.96 -10.20 12.27
CA LEU A 144 2.15 -11.42 12.37
C LEU A 144 2.11 -12.13 11.01
N PRO A 145 2.27 -13.46 10.94
CA PRO A 145 2.32 -14.20 9.68
C PRO A 145 0.91 -14.45 9.08
N TYR A 146 -0.11 -13.82 9.64
CA TYR A 146 -1.51 -13.93 9.25
C TYR A 146 -2.20 -12.56 9.34
N VAL A 147 -3.34 -12.43 8.66
CA VAL A 147 -4.24 -11.30 8.79
C VAL A 147 -5.31 -11.65 9.83
N GLY A 148 -5.54 -10.75 10.79
CA GLY A 148 -6.56 -10.92 11.83
C GLY A 148 -7.41 -9.68 12.00
N VAL A 149 -8.64 -9.85 12.47
CA VAL A 149 -9.51 -8.72 12.86
C VAL A 149 -9.16 -8.29 14.27
N LEU A 150 -8.88 -7.01 14.45
CA LEU A 150 -8.57 -6.43 15.76
C LEU A 150 -9.86 -6.25 16.57
N LYS A 151 -9.78 -6.49 17.88
CA LYS A 151 -10.93 -6.29 18.77
C LYS A 151 -11.28 -4.80 18.90
N PRO A 152 -12.56 -4.40 18.85
CA PRO A 152 -12.98 -3.00 18.95
C PRO A 152 -12.42 -2.23 20.15
N GLU A 153 -12.27 -2.89 21.29
CA GLU A 153 -11.77 -2.27 22.54
C GLU A 153 -10.32 -1.76 22.43
N LEU A 154 -9.59 -2.12 21.37
CA LEU A 154 -8.19 -1.73 21.16
C LEU A 154 -8.03 -0.50 20.25
N TYR A 155 -9.10 -0.04 19.59
CA TYR A 155 -9.03 1.08 18.64
C TYR A 155 -10.25 2.02 18.66
N LYS A 156 -11.21 1.77 19.55
CA LYS A 156 -12.35 2.65 19.81
C LYS A 156 -12.19 3.35 21.15
#